data_AF-A0A956NVP1-F1
#
_entry.id   AF-A0A956NVP1-F1
#
_cell.length_a   1.000
_cell.length_b   1.000
_cell.length_c   1.000
_cell.angle_alpha   90.00
_cell.angle_beta   90.00
_cell.angle_gamma   90.00
#
_symmetry.space_group_name_H-M   'P 1'
#
loop_
_entity.id
_entity.type
_entity.pdbx_description
1 polymer ?
#
loop_
_entity_poly.entity_id
_entity_poly.type
_entity_poly.pdbx_seq_one_letter_code
_entity_poly.pdbx_strand_id
1 'polypeptide(L)'
;MKAVSLEEVVDYLDTYLHVGTMPDAPNALNGLQVQNSGELTSIVAAVDASQQTIDEVVESCEPGALLVVHHGLFWDGNRPVTGRRYERLASLLEHDIAVYSAHIPLDAHPEVGNNAVLARMLGILDPVPFHDYH
;
A
#
# COMPACT_ATOMS: atom_id res chain seq x y z
N MET A 1 8.39 18.98 15.06
CA MET A 1 8.23 17.51 15.02
C MET A 1 9.48 16.94 14.38
N LYS A 2 9.92 15.73 14.77
CA LYS A 2 11.07 15.08 14.12
C LYS A 2 10.60 14.62 12.74
N ALA A 3 11.42 14.84 11.71
CA ALA A 3 11.20 14.26 10.40
C ALA A 3 11.16 12.73 10.53
N VAL A 4 10.18 12.09 9.89
CA VAL A 4 10.03 10.63 9.85
C VAL A 4 10.50 10.17 8.47
N SER A 5 11.38 9.18 8.43
CA SER A 5 11.87 8.68 7.14
C SER A 5 10.91 7.68 6.51
N LEU A 6 10.92 7.59 5.18
CA LEU A 6 10.20 6.57 4.42
C LEU A 6 10.64 5.16 4.87
N GLU A 7 11.95 4.95 5.03
CA GLU A 7 12.54 3.67 5.46
C GLU A 7 11.99 3.22 6.82
N GLU A 8 11.97 4.12 7.82
CA GLU A 8 11.44 3.81 9.16
C GLU A 8 9.96 3.38 9.11
N VAL A 9 9.15 4.02 8.25
CA VAL A 9 7.74 3.68 8.09
C VAL A 9 7.54 2.38 7.32
N VAL A 10 8.32 2.15 6.26
CA VAL A 10 8.27 0.90 5.49
C VAL A 10 8.64 -0.29 6.37
N ASP A 11 9.75 -0.20 7.13
CA ASP A 11 10.18 -1.26 8.04
C ASP A 11 9.13 -1.55 9.12
N TYR A 12 8.51 -0.50 9.65
CA TYR A 12 7.40 -0.63 10.59
C TYR A 12 6.20 -1.35 9.95
N LEU A 13 5.76 -0.92 8.77
CA LEU A 13 4.60 -1.50 8.08
C LEU A 13 4.85 -2.95 7.67
N ASP A 14 6.03 -3.28 7.15
CA ASP A 14 6.38 -4.64 6.75
C ASP A 14 6.36 -5.60 7.95
N THR A 15 6.84 -5.12 9.09
CA THR A 15 6.82 -5.88 10.35
C THR A 15 5.39 -6.02 10.89
N TYR A 16 4.66 -4.90 10.96
CA TYR A 16 3.32 -4.84 11.53
C TYR A 16 2.33 -5.67 10.71
N LEU A 17 2.37 -5.54 9.38
CA LEU A 17 1.44 -6.21 8.47
C LEU A 17 1.90 -7.61 8.04
N HIS A 18 3.05 -8.09 8.51
CA HIS A 18 3.58 -9.42 8.18
C HIS A 18 3.80 -9.65 6.67
N VAL A 19 4.19 -8.59 5.94
CA VAL A 19 4.32 -8.61 4.47
C VAL A 19 5.26 -9.70 3.97
N GLY A 20 6.38 -9.94 4.66
CA GLY A 20 7.38 -10.94 4.25
C GLY A 20 6.98 -12.40 4.50
N THR A 21 5.87 -12.66 5.19
CA THR A 21 5.48 -14.01 5.62
C THR A 21 4.12 -14.47 5.11
N MET A 22 3.30 -13.56 4.57
CA MET A 22 1.97 -13.89 4.08
C MET A 22 2.00 -14.12 2.56
N PRO A 23 1.55 -15.28 2.06
CA PRO A 23 1.45 -15.52 0.63
C PRO A 23 0.39 -14.63 -0.03
N ASP A 24 0.61 -14.35 -1.31
CA ASP A 24 -0.32 -13.63 -2.19
C ASP A 24 -0.24 -14.24 -3.60
N ALA A 25 -1.04 -13.74 -4.55
CA ALA A 25 -0.97 -14.16 -5.93
C ALA A 25 0.48 -14.07 -6.46
N PRO A 26 0.94 -14.99 -7.34
CA PRO A 26 2.36 -15.15 -7.67
C PRO A 26 3.14 -13.91 -8.13
N ASN A 27 2.45 -12.89 -8.63
CA ASN A 27 3.05 -11.66 -9.14
C ASN A 27 2.60 -10.40 -8.36
N ALA A 28 1.79 -10.54 -7.32
CA ALA A 28 1.38 -9.44 -6.47
C ALA A 28 2.55 -9.04 -5.56
N LEU A 29 2.99 -7.79 -5.67
CA LEU A 29 4.04 -7.26 -4.79
C LEU A 29 3.43 -6.45 -3.66
N ASN A 30 3.66 -6.89 -2.44
CA ASN A 30 3.39 -6.13 -1.22
C ASN A 30 4.65 -5.37 -0.78
N GLY A 31 4.49 -4.37 0.08
CA GLY A 31 5.58 -3.51 0.55
C GLY A 31 5.75 -2.24 -0.29
N LEU A 32 6.93 -1.61 -0.20
CA LEU A 32 7.29 -0.42 -0.97
C LEU A 32 7.40 -0.76 -2.47
N GLN A 33 6.68 -0.01 -3.30
CA GLN A 33 6.64 -0.19 -4.75
C GLN A 33 7.31 0.96 -5.51
N VAL A 34 7.12 2.18 -5.03
CA VAL A 34 7.76 3.39 -5.57
C VAL A 34 8.31 4.17 -4.39
N GLN A 35 9.56 4.59 -4.45
CA GLN A 35 10.20 5.42 -3.42
C GLN A 35 10.02 6.91 -3.74
N ASN A 36 10.08 7.74 -2.69
CA ASN A 36 10.27 9.19 -2.79
C ASN A 36 11.68 9.58 -2.33
N SER A 37 11.93 10.86 -2.08
CA SER A 37 13.20 11.41 -1.62
C SER A 37 13.62 10.98 -0.20
N GLY A 38 12.74 10.31 0.54
CA GLY A 38 13.05 9.63 1.80
C GLY A 38 12.54 10.32 3.07
N GLU A 39 12.09 11.58 3.00
CA GLU A 39 11.42 12.27 4.12
C GLU A 39 9.91 12.30 3.89
N LEU A 40 9.13 11.91 4.91
CA LEU A 40 7.67 11.89 4.79
C LEU A 40 7.03 13.20 5.24
N THR A 41 6.21 13.77 4.34
CA THR A 41 5.40 14.96 4.64
C THR A 41 3.96 14.61 5.00
N SER A 42 3.44 13.51 4.44
CA SER A 42 2.07 13.05 4.65
C SER A 42 1.93 11.56 4.34
N ILE A 43 0.87 10.95 4.88
CA ILE A 43 0.47 9.57 4.57
C ILE A 43 -0.99 9.62 4.11
N VAL A 44 -1.28 9.07 2.95
CA VAL A 44 -2.63 8.96 2.37
C VAL A 44 -2.96 7.50 2.18
N ALA A 45 -4.18 7.09 2.56
CA ALA A 45 -4.67 5.72 2.37
C ALA A 45 -5.75 5.68 1.29
N ALA A 46 -5.69 4.68 0.41
CA ALA A 46 -6.69 4.43 -0.62
C ALA A 46 -6.84 2.93 -0.92
N VAL A 47 -7.86 2.55 -1.70
CA VAL A 47 -8.00 1.15 -2.13
C VAL A 47 -7.03 0.85 -3.27
N ASP A 48 -7.08 1.61 -4.36
CA ASP A 48 -6.29 1.35 -5.57
C ASP A 48 -5.29 2.47 -5.86
N ALA A 49 -4.10 2.12 -6.35
CA ALA A 49 -3.17 3.04 -7.01
C ALA A 49 -3.65 3.41 -8.44
N SER A 50 -4.89 3.89 -8.53
CA SER A 50 -5.52 4.35 -9.78
C SER A 50 -4.93 5.69 -10.21
N GLN A 51 -5.11 6.07 -11.48
CA GLN A 51 -4.65 7.40 -11.93
C GLN A 51 -5.36 8.51 -11.17
N GLN A 52 -6.68 8.37 -10.96
CA GLN A 52 -7.46 9.33 -10.19
C GLN A 52 -6.95 9.48 -8.75
N THR A 53 -6.64 8.36 -8.08
CA THR A 53 -6.06 8.38 -6.73
C THR A 53 -4.74 9.16 -6.71
N ILE A 54 -3.88 8.90 -7.71
CA ILE A 54 -2.58 9.56 -7.82
C ILE A 54 -2.76 11.06 -8.07
N ASP A 55 -3.67 11.44 -8.97
CA ASP A 55 -3.96 12.84 -9.27
C ASP A 55 -4.47 13.58 -8.02
N GLU A 56 -5.36 12.97 -7.23
CA GLU A 56 -5.85 13.56 -5.97
C GLU A 56 -4.73 13.76 -4.93
N VAL A 57 -3.78 12.82 -4.82
CA VAL A 57 -2.61 12.97 -3.94
C VAL A 57 -1.69 14.08 -4.44
N VAL A 58 -1.43 14.14 -5.74
CA VAL A 58 -0.64 15.21 -6.37
C VAL A 58 -1.25 16.59 -6.10
N GLU A 59 -2.56 16.72 -6.18
CA GLU A 59 -3.25 17.99 -5.94
C GLU A 59 -3.30 18.38 -4.46
N SER A 60 -3.29 17.40 -3.56
CA SER A 60 -3.60 17.61 -2.14
C SER A 60 -2.40 17.53 -1.19
N CYS A 61 -1.24 17.07 -1.67
CA CYS A 61 -0.07 16.80 -0.84
C CYS A 61 1.18 17.49 -1.36
N GLU A 62 2.06 17.86 -0.42
CA GLU A 62 3.41 18.31 -0.73
C GLU A 62 4.30 17.12 -1.16
N PRO A 63 5.40 17.37 -1.90
CA PRO A 63 6.43 16.37 -2.18
C PRO A 63 6.85 15.58 -0.92
N GLY A 64 7.13 14.29 -1.04
CA GLY A 64 7.42 13.42 0.09
C GLY A 64 6.20 12.70 0.68
N ALA A 65 5.05 12.70 0.00
CA ALA A 65 3.88 11.94 0.43
C ALA A 65 4.11 10.42 0.30
N LEU A 66 3.49 9.64 1.19
CA LEU A 66 3.38 8.18 1.09
C LEU A 66 1.92 7.79 0.84
N LEU A 67 1.66 7.20 -0.32
CA LEU A 67 0.38 6.61 -0.68
C LEU A 67 0.37 5.12 -0.28
N VAL A 68 -0.41 4.79 0.74
CA VAL A 68 -0.66 3.42 1.20
C VAL A 68 -1.91 2.89 0.51
N VAL A 69 -1.79 1.81 -0.25
CA VAL A 69 -2.89 1.21 -1.02
C VAL A 69 -3.09 -0.26 -0.70
N HIS A 70 -4.33 -0.72 -0.83
CA HIS A 70 -4.62 -2.15 -0.79
C HIS A 70 -4.18 -2.83 -2.09
N HIS A 71 -4.53 -2.24 -3.23
CA HIS A 71 -4.13 -2.70 -4.55
C HIS A 71 -3.06 -1.80 -5.18
N GLY A 72 -1.83 -2.30 -5.17
CA GLY A 72 -0.68 -1.61 -5.75
C GLY A 72 -0.60 -1.64 -7.29
N LEU A 73 0.57 -1.28 -7.81
CA LEU A 73 0.87 -1.17 -9.24
C LEU A 73 1.34 -2.48 -9.87
N PHE A 74 1.96 -3.37 -9.09
CA PHE A 74 2.69 -4.54 -9.60
C PHE A 74 1.93 -5.84 -9.33
N TRP A 75 1.22 -6.31 -10.37
CA TRP A 75 0.39 -7.53 -10.35
C TRP A 75 0.73 -8.51 -11.47
N ASP A 76 1.36 -8.05 -12.54
CA ASP A 76 1.49 -8.76 -13.81
C ASP A 76 2.95 -9.10 -14.16
N GLY A 77 3.81 -9.03 -13.15
CA GLY A 77 5.23 -9.34 -13.21
C GLY A 77 6.05 -8.28 -13.94
N ASN A 78 7.21 -8.68 -14.46
CA ASN A 78 8.11 -7.78 -15.17
C ASN A 78 7.59 -7.47 -16.58
N ARG A 79 7.05 -6.27 -16.77
CA ARG A 79 6.41 -5.81 -18.02
C ARG A 79 6.94 -4.43 -18.40
N PRO A 80 6.99 -4.08 -19.71
CA PRO A 80 7.39 -2.75 -20.15
C PRO A 80 6.56 -1.63 -19.52
N VAL A 81 7.20 -0.50 -19.22
CA VAL A 81 6.55 0.71 -18.69
C VAL A 81 6.04 1.54 -19.86
N THR A 82 4.81 1.26 -20.31
CA THR A 82 4.14 1.96 -21.40
C THR A 82 2.67 2.21 -21.07
N GLY A 83 2.03 3.14 -21.80
CA GLY A 83 0.62 3.51 -21.60
C GLY A 83 0.33 3.90 -20.15
N ARG A 84 -0.74 3.36 -19.57
CA ARG A 84 -1.16 3.66 -18.19
C ARG A 84 -0.11 3.41 -17.13
N ARG A 85 0.79 2.42 -17.31
CA ARG A 85 1.88 2.16 -16.35
C ARG A 85 2.88 3.32 -16.38
N TYR A 86 3.19 3.82 -17.56
CA TYR A 86 4.06 4.96 -17.74
C TYR A 86 3.44 6.22 -17.12
N GLU A 87 2.18 6.51 -17.43
CA GLU A 87 1.46 7.68 -16.90
C GLU A 87 1.48 7.72 -15.36
N ARG A 88 1.14 6.59 -14.72
CA ARG A 88 1.14 6.49 -13.24
C ARG A 88 2.52 6.65 -12.64
N LEU A 89 3.53 5.91 -13.15
CA LEU A 89 4.89 5.99 -12.62
C LEU A 89 5.52 7.36 -12.85
N ALA A 90 5.29 7.97 -14.02
CA ALA A 90 5.78 9.31 -14.29
C ALA A 90 5.20 10.32 -13.29
N SER A 91 3.87 10.30 -13.07
CA SER A 91 3.22 11.21 -12.12
C SER A 91 3.76 11.04 -10.70
N LEU A 92 3.91 9.80 -10.21
CA LEU A 92 4.46 9.53 -8.88
C LEU A 92 5.91 10.03 -8.73
N LEU A 93 6.76 9.78 -9.73
CA LEU A 93 8.17 10.16 -9.71
C LEU A 93 8.36 11.68 -9.83
N GLU A 94 7.58 12.34 -10.70
CA GLU A 94 7.66 13.79 -10.92
C GLU A 94 7.24 14.60 -9.68
N HIS A 95 6.35 14.04 -8.85
CA HIS A 95 5.80 14.69 -7.66
C HIS A 95 6.37 14.15 -6.34
N ASP A 96 7.39 13.29 -6.42
CA ASP A 96 8.08 12.71 -5.26
C ASP A 96 7.12 11.97 -4.29
N ILE A 97 6.27 11.11 -4.84
CA ILE A 97 5.27 10.34 -4.08
C ILE A 97 5.72 8.88 -4.00
N ALA A 98 5.81 8.37 -2.77
CA ALA A 98 6.05 6.96 -2.51
C ALA A 98 4.73 6.17 -2.57
N VAL A 99 4.79 4.90 -2.97
CA VAL A 99 3.66 3.99 -2.94
C VAL A 99 4.02 2.73 -2.16
N TYR A 100 3.20 2.40 -1.17
CA TYR A 100 3.29 1.17 -0.39
C TYR A 100 2.00 0.35 -0.56
N SER A 101 2.12 -0.93 -0.85
CA SER A 101 0.96 -1.83 -1.06
C SER A 101 0.86 -2.88 0.03
N ALA A 102 -0.33 -3.08 0.59
CA ALA A 102 -0.64 -4.21 1.45
C ALA A 102 -2.01 -4.81 1.08
N HIS A 103 -1.95 -5.91 0.34
CA HIS A 103 -3.10 -6.66 -0.15
C HIS A 103 -3.49 -7.76 0.85
N ILE A 104 -3.19 -9.03 0.58
CA ILE A 104 -3.52 -10.15 1.49
C ILE A 104 -2.93 -9.99 2.90
N PRO A 105 -1.68 -9.51 3.09
CA PRO A 105 -1.16 -9.26 4.44
C PRO A 105 -2.08 -8.33 5.26
N LEU A 106 -2.70 -7.32 4.62
CA LEU A 106 -3.67 -6.46 5.28
C LEU A 106 -4.99 -7.19 5.51
N ASP A 107 -5.56 -7.89 4.53
CA ASP A 107 -6.83 -8.62 4.72
C ASP A 107 -6.78 -9.62 5.89
N ALA A 108 -5.66 -10.29 6.05
CA ALA A 108 -5.44 -11.33 7.05
C ALA A 108 -5.05 -10.77 8.43
N HIS A 109 -4.68 -9.49 8.54
CA HIS A 109 -4.14 -8.94 9.78
C HIS A 109 -5.20 -8.98 10.91
N PRO A 110 -4.90 -9.56 12.09
CA PRO A 110 -5.92 -9.85 13.11
C PRO A 110 -6.49 -8.60 13.79
N GLU A 111 -5.75 -7.50 13.82
CA GLU A 111 -6.18 -6.25 14.48
C GLU A 111 -6.79 -5.24 13.51
N VAL A 112 -6.01 -4.83 12.49
CA VAL A 112 -6.36 -3.76 11.53
C VAL A 112 -6.83 -4.26 10.16
N GLY A 113 -6.89 -5.57 9.95
CA GLY A 113 -7.20 -6.10 8.63
C GLY A 113 -8.65 -5.92 8.20
N ASN A 114 -8.90 -5.88 6.90
CA ASN A 114 -10.23 -5.64 6.35
C ASN A 114 -11.27 -6.64 6.91
N ASN A 115 -10.90 -7.93 7.01
CA ASN A 115 -11.77 -8.97 7.57
C ASN A 115 -12.03 -8.76 9.07
N ALA A 116 -10.99 -8.44 9.86
CA ALA A 116 -11.11 -8.23 11.30
C ALA A 116 -11.94 -6.99 11.63
N VAL A 117 -11.73 -5.89 10.91
CA VAL A 117 -12.49 -4.64 11.05
C VAL A 117 -13.94 -4.85 10.63
N LEU A 118 -14.20 -5.51 9.49
CA LEU A 118 -15.55 -5.79 9.03
C LEU A 118 -16.31 -6.70 10.02
N ALA A 119 -15.69 -7.76 10.52
CA ALA A 119 -16.29 -8.64 11.52
C ALA A 119 -16.71 -7.86 12.78
N ARG A 120 -15.85 -6.94 13.25
CA ARG A 120 -16.13 -6.05 14.39
C ARG A 120 -17.30 -5.12 14.10
N MET A 121 -17.34 -4.50 12.91
CA MET A 121 -18.44 -3.62 12.49
C MET A 121 -19.78 -4.34 12.39
N LEU A 122 -19.77 -5.62 12.00
CA LEU A 122 -20.96 -6.46 11.93
C LEU A 122 -21.38 -7.06 13.29
N GLY A 123 -20.59 -6.84 14.35
CA GLY A 123 -20.86 -7.39 15.68
C GLY A 123 -20.64 -8.90 15.78
N ILE A 124 -19.78 -9.47 14.92
CA ILE A 124 -19.39 -10.88 15.02
C ILE A 124 -18.54 -11.07 16.28
N LEU A 125 -18.99 -11.98 17.15
CA LEU A 125 -18.27 -12.35 18.36
C LEU A 125 -17.33 -13.52 18.05
N ASP A 126 -16.10 -13.46 18.56
CA ASP A 126 -15.06 -14.49 18.40
C ASP A 126 -14.85 -14.96 16.94
N PRO A 127 -14.56 -14.03 16.00
CA PRO A 127 -14.35 -14.39 14.61
C PRO A 127 -13.17 -15.36 14.46
N VAL A 128 -13.36 -16.39 13.65
CA VAL A 128 -12.32 -17.34 13.25
C VAL A 128 -12.04 -17.19 11.74
N PRO A 129 -10.83 -17.52 11.28
CA PRO A 129 -10.54 -17.55 9.84
C PRO A 129 -11.53 -18.44 9.09
N PHE A 130 -12.04 -17.95 7.97
CA PHE A 130 -12.93 -18.73 7.11
C PHE A 130 -12.14 -19.72 6.24
N HIS A 131 -10.96 -19.31 5.78
CA HIS A 131 -10.05 -20.12 4.97
C HIS A 131 -8.60 -19.64 5.17
N ASP A 132 -7.64 -20.49 4.81
CA ASP A 132 -6.22 -20.15 4.79
C ASP A 132 -5.84 -19.53 3.44
N TYR A 133 -4.91 -18.59 3.44
CA TYR A 133 -4.27 -18.13 2.21
C TYR A 133 -3.18 -19.13 1.83
N HIS A 134 -3.20 -19.60 0.57
CA HIS A 134 -2.30 -20.61 0.02
C HIS A 134 -1.35 -20.02 -1.00
#